data_AF-J9FR58-F1
#
_entry.id   AF-J9FR58-F1
#
_cell.length_a   1.000
_cell.length_b   1.000
_cell.length_c   1.000
_cell.angle_alpha   90.00
_cell.angle_beta   90.00
_cell.angle_gamma   90.00
#
_symmetry.space_group_name_H-M   'P 1'
#
loop_
_entity.id
_entity.type
_entity.pdbx_description
1 polymer ?
#
loop_
_entity_poly.entity_id
_entity_poly.type
_entity_poly.pdbx_seq_one_letter_code
_entity_poly.pdbx_strand_id
1 'polypeptide(L)'
;EDSLSFYSFPDLDARKISSSNMIERLNKEIRRRTSVVGIFPNEDSYIRLVTTYLMEYAEDWSVSRAYLSKESIDATLQIAA
;
A
#
# COMPACT_ATOMS: atom_id res chain seq x y z
N GLU A 1 16.61 11.18 11.17
CA GLU A 1 17.40 9.99 10.80
C GLU A 1 16.59 9.00 9.97
N ASP A 2 15.34 8.68 10.33
CA ASP A 2 14.53 7.69 9.57
C ASP A 2 14.20 8.04 8.12
N SER A 3 14.18 9.32 7.74
CA SER A 3 13.82 9.75 6.38
C SER A 3 14.83 9.35 5.31
N LEU A 4 16.03 8.87 5.69
CA LEU A 4 17.07 8.40 4.75
C LEU A 4 17.32 6.89 4.85
N SER A 5 16.57 6.20 5.72
CA SER A 5 16.73 4.75 5.96
C SER A 5 16.61 3.92 4.69
N PHE A 6 15.83 4.37 3.71
CA PHE A 6 15.63 3.68 2.43
C PHE A 6 16.90 3.57 1.57
N TYR A 7 17.93 4.38 1.81
CA TYR A 7 19.22 4.25 1.12
C TYR A 7 20.00 3.00 1.54
N SER A 8 19.58 2.32 2.62
CA SER A 8 20.19 1.06 3.07
C SER A 8 19.88 -0.13 2.15
N PHE A 9 19.02 0.05 1.14
CA PHE A 9 18.59 -0.99 0.21
C PHE A 9 19.02 -0.63 -1.23
N PRO A 10 20.29 -0.83 -1.60
CA PRO A 10 20.83 -0.37 -2.89
C PRO A 10 20.19 -1.05 -4.12
N ASP A 11 19.68 -2.28 -3.96
CA ASP A 11 19.05 -3.04 -5.05
C ASP A 11 17.58 -2.65 -5.29
N LEU A 12 16.97 -1.91 -4.35
CA LEU A 12 15.61 -1.40 -4.46
C LEU A 12 15.62 0.04 -5.00
N ASP A 13 14.64 0.38 -5.84
CA ASP A 13 14.47 1.75 -6.32
C ASP A 13 14.04 2.66 -5.15
N ALA A 14 14.96 3.50 -4.68
CA ALA A 14 14.73 4.44 -3.58
C ALA A 14 13.48 5.30 -3.79
N ARG A 15 13.16 5.68 -5.04
CA ARG A 15 11.96 6.48 -5.35
C ARG A 15 10.67 5.73 -5.04
N LYS A 16 10.67 4.40 -5.21
CA LYS A 16 9.52 3.55 -4.93
C LYS A 16 9.34 3.33 -3.43
N ILE A 17 10.43 3.19 -2.69
CA ILE A 17 10.40 3.03 -1.23
C ILE A 17 10.01 4.34 -0.54
N SER A 18 10.53 5.47 -1.01
CA SER A 18 10.28 6.78 -0.40
C SER A 18 8.90 7.35 -0.73
N SER A 19 8.16 6.76 -1.67
CA SER A 19 6.90 7.32 -2.15
C SER A 19 5.72 6.96 -1.24
N SER A 20 4.94 7.97 -0.84
CA SER A 20 3.63 7.80 -0.17
C SER A 20 2.46 7.68 -1.16
N ASN A 21 2.70 7.74 -2.48
CA ASN A 21 1.63 7.83 -3.49
C ASN A 21 0.61 6.70 -3.37
N MET A 22 1.08 5.47 -3.12
CA MET A 22 0.21 4.29 -3.02
C MET A 22 -0.73 4.39 -1.81
N ILE A 23 -0.20 4.75 -0.63
CA ILE A 23 -1.00 4.85 0.59
C ILE A 23 -1.91 6.09 0.56
N GLU A 24 -1.46 7.20 -0.01
CA GLU A 24 -2.27 8.41 -0.19
C GLU A 24 -3.44 8.15 -1.14
N ARG A 25 -3.21 7.42 -2.24
CA ARG A 25 -4.26 7.01 -3.17
C ARG A 25 -5.29 6.11 -2.50
N LEU A 26 -4.82 5.11 -1.74
CA LEU A 26 -5.70 4.20 -0.99
C LEU A 26 -6.56 4.98 0.03
N ASN A 27 -5.93 5.85 0.82
CA ASN A 27 -6.63 6.68 1.81
C ASN A 27 -7.63 7.64 1.17
N LYS A 28 -7.31 8.20 0.00
CA LYS A 28 -8.24 9.05 -0.75
C LYS A 28 -9.47 8.27 -1.20
N GLU A 29 -9.30 7.03 -1.65
CA GLU A 29 -10.41 6.19 -2.08
C GLU A 29 -11.28 5.71 -0.91
N ILE A 30 -10.67 5.35 0.23
CA ILE A 30 -11.40 5.08 1.47
C ILE A 30 -12.27 6.29 1.83
N ARG A 31 -11.70 7.50 1.88
CA ARG A 31 -12.45 8.73 2.18
C ARG A 31 -13.58 8.98 1.19
N ARG A 32 -13.34 8.77 -0.11
CA ARG A 32 -14.35 8.94 -1.17
C ARG A 32 -15.51 7.97 -1.03
N ARG A 33 -15.25 6.70 -0.74
CA ARG A 33 -16.30 5.68 -0.55
C ARG A 33 -17.09 5.92 0.73
N THR A 34 -16.42 6.30 1.82
CA THR A 34 -17.09 6.58 3.09
C THR A 34 -17.88 7.87 3.06
N SER A 35 -17.47 8.87 2.28
CA SER A 35 -18.20 10.15 2.17
C SER A 35 -19.58 10.02 1.53
N VAL A 36 -19.80 8.99 0.69
CA VAL A 36 -21.11 8.71 0.08
C VAL A 36 -22.13 8.27 1.12
N VAL A 37 -21.69 7.55 2.15
CA VAL A 37 -22.57 7.09 3.24
C VAL A 37 -22.85 8.23 4.23
N GLY A 38 -21.87 9.11 4.46
CA GLY A 38 -22.00 10.25 5.37
C GLY A 38 -21.90 9.83 6.84
N ILE A 39 -22.97 9.25 7.40
CA ILE A 39 -23.05 8.82 8.81
C ILE A 39 -23.30 7.32 8.86
N PHE A 40 -22.46 6.60 9.61
CA PHE A 40 -22.60 5.16 9.83
C PHE A 40 -23.40 4.87 11.10
N PRO A 41 -24.23 3.81 11.11
CA PRO A 41 -25.04 3.44 12.27
C PRO A 41 -24.23 2.82 13.42
N ASN A 42 -23.05 2.25 13.11
CA ASN A 42 -22.08 1.72 14.08
C ASN A 42 -20.71 1.54 13.41
N GLU A 43 -19.68 1.31 14.23
CA GLU A 43 -18.31 1.07 13.79
C GLU A 43 -18.19 -0.16 12.86
N ASP A 44 -18.89 -1.26 13.19
CA ASP A 44 -18.85 -2.48 12.38
C ASP A 44 -19.32 -2.25 10.94
N SER A 45 -20.28 -1.35 10.74
CA SER A 45 -20.76 -1.00 9.39
C SER A 45 -19.71 -0.26 8.57
N TYR A 46 -18.91 0.59 9.22
CA TYR A 46 -17.77 1.25 8.61
C TYR A 46 -16.68 0.23 8.26
N ILE A 47 -16.32 -0.63 9.23
CA ILE A 47 -15.32 -1.69 9.05
C ILE A 47 -15.70 -2.59 7.89
N ARG A 48 -16.97 -3.03 7.80
CA ARG A 48 -17.45 -3.85 6.69
C ARG A 48 -17.22 -3.18 5.33
N LEU A 49 -17.63 -1.92 5.17
CA LEU A 49 -17.44 -1.21 3.90
C LEU A 49 -15.97 -1.10 3.50
N VAL A 50 -15.12 -0.67 4.43
CA VAL A 50 -13.68 -0.50 4.17
C VAL A 50 -13.03 -1.86 3.89
N THR A 51 -13.37 -2.89 4.66
CA THR A 51 -12.82 -4.23 4.49
C THR A 51 -13.18 -4.82 3.14
N THR A 52 -14.44 -4.74 2.71
CA THR A 52 -14.86 -5.21 1.39
C THR A 52 -14.07 -4.50 0.28
N TYR A 53 -13.91 -3.18 0.37
CA TYR A 53 -13.10 -2.44 -0.60
C TYR A 53 -11.62 -2.86 -0.58
N LEU A 54 -11.03 -3.07 0.59
CA LEU A 54 -9.63 -3.51 0.71
C LEU A 54 -9.41 -4.90 0.13
N MET A 55 -10.39 -5.80 0.26
CA MET A 55 -10.35 -7.12 -0.37
C MET A 55 -10.35 -7.00 -1.91
N GLU A 56 -11.27 -6.21 -2.47
CA GLU A 56 -11.30 -5.91 -3.92
C GLU A 56 -9.97 -5.30 -4.39
N TYR A 57 -9.48 -4.29 -3.66
CA TYR A 57 -8.22 -3.60 -4.00
C TYR A 57 -7.01 -4.54 -3.96
N ALA A 58 -6.96 -5.45 -3.00
CA ALA A 58 -5.88 -6.43 -2.90
C ALA A 58 -5.91 -7.45 -4.05
N GLU A 59 -7.11 -7.91 -4.43
CA GLU A 59 -7.29 -8.81 -5.57
C GLU A 59 -6.85 -8.14 -6.88
N ASP A 60 -7.33 -6.92 -7.15
CA ASP A 60 -6.91 -6.12 -8.32
C ASP A 60 -5.41 -5.86 -8.33
N TRP A 61 -4.81 -5.58 -7.17
CA TRP A 61 -3.38 -5.33 -7.08
C TRP A 61 -2.55 -6.58 -7.33
N SER A 62 -3.05 -7.76 -6.94
CA SER A 62 -2.36 -9.04 -7.10
C SER A 62 -2.14 -9.45 -8.57
N VAL A 63 -3.03 -9.01 -9.47
CA VAL A 63 -2.95 -9.28 -10.90
C VAL A 63 -2.24 -8.17 -11.69
N SER A 64 -1.95 -7.05 -11.03
CA SER A 64 -1.26 -5.91 -11.64
C SER A 64 0.24 -6.16 -11.78
N ARG A 65 0.92 -5.27 -12.51
CA ARG A 65 2.39 -5.30 -12.60
C ARG A 65 3.00 -5.08 -11.22
N ALA A 66 3.88 -5.99 -10.81
CA ALA A 66 4.61 -5.88 -9.55
C ALA A 66 5.29 -4.51 -9.41
N TYR A 67 5.07 -3.87 -8.27
CA TYR A 67 5.61 -2.53 -7.99
C TYR A 67 7.13 -2.57 -7.85
N LEU A 68 7.67 -3.60 -7.20
CA LEU A 68 9.09 -3.92 -7.10
C LEU A 68 9.40 -5.16 -7.94
N SER A 69 10.58 -5.21 -8.55
CA SER A 69 11.09 -6.39 -9.27
C SER A 69 11.38 -7.51 -8.29
N LYS A 70 11.08 -8.74 -8.70
CA LYS A 70 11.41 -9.93 -7.91
C LYS A 70 12.92 -10.05 -7.70
N GLU A 71 13.69 -9.79 -8.74
CA GLU A 71 15.15 -9.86 -8.75
C GLU A 71 15.77 -8.90 -7.72
N SER A 72 15.23 -7.68 -7.61
CA SER A 72 15.68 -6.68 -6.65
C SER A 72 15.36 -7.08 -5.20
N ILE A 73 14.20 -7.71 -4.97
CA ILE A 73 13.82 -8.22 -3.66
C ILE A 73 14.73 -9.38 -3.27
N ASP A 74 14.94 -10.34 -4.17
CA ASP A 74 15.79 -11.50 -3.95
C ASP A 74 17.24 -11.10 -3.64
N ALA A 75 17.78 -10.10 -4.37
CA ALA A 75 19.11 -9.54 -4.11
C ALA A 75 19.22 -8.92 -2.71
N THR A 76 18.20 -8.16 -2.30
CA THR A 76 18.16 -7.53 -0.97
C THR A 76 18.14 -8.58 0.16
N LEU A 77 17.41 -9.68 -0.03
CA LEU A 77 17.30 -10.76 0.95
C LEU A 77 18.61 -11.55 1.11
N GLN A 78 19.42 -11.67 0.05
CA GLN A 78 20.73 -12.32 0.10
C GLN A 78 21.77 -11.51 0.88
N ILE A 79 21.66 -10.18 0.87
CA ILE A 79 22.57 -9.28 1.63
C ILE A 79 22.23 -9.28 3.12
N ALA A 80 20.96 -9.51 3.47
CA ALA A 80 20.47 -9.51 4.85
C ALA A 80 20.67 -10.85 5.60
N ALA A 81 21.01 -11.93 4.89
CA ALA A 81 21.27 -13.27 5.43
C ALA A 81 22.76 -13.48 5.75
#